data_AF-A0A3N5L560-F1
#
_entry.id   AF-A0A3N5L560-F1
#
_cell.length_a   1.000
_cell.length_b   1.000
_cell.length_c   1.000
_cell.angle_alpha   90.00
_cell.angle_beta   90.00
_cell.angle_gamma   90.00
#
_symmetry.space_group_name_H-M   'P 1'
#
loop_
_entity.id
_entity.type
_entity.pdbx_description
1 polymer ?
#
loop_
_entity_poly.entity_id
_entity_poly.type
_entity_poly.pdbx_seq_one_letter_code
_entity_poly.pdbx_strand_id
1 'polypeptide(L)'
;MAELRPTQERMEFIAAGGEQIAARIGHGYVYRTTVPQLMATPLLPASIGDSAAINELSLALASSLADSVDLVAALPADPAFDSTREQAGAAVERYEEWIVDYLAALRNGDAEQVQGFIRELDALRADLEQRITDSLLVLRSDLDRQIIDLAAETETAIASLPSS
;
A
#
# COMPACT_ATOMS: atom_id res chain seq x y z
N MET A 1 -46.78 11.92 8.59
CA MET A 1 -45.53 11.49 9.25
C MET A 1 -45.04 10.11 8.77
N ALA A 2 -45.90 9.18 8.30
CA ALA A 2 -45.45 7.86 7.81
C ALA A 2 -44.89 7.85 6.36
N GLU A 3 -45.20 8.86 5.54
CA GLU A 3 -44.87 8.87 4.10
C GLU A 3 -43.40 9.19 3.76
N LEU A 4 -42.61 9.72 4.70
CA LEU A 4 -41.22 10.12 4.44
C LEU A 4 -40.16 9.09 4.83
N ARG A 5 -40.53 8.07 5.64
CA ARG A 5 -39.58 7.09 6.16
C ARG A 5 -38.86 6.30 5.06
N PRO A 6 -39.55 5.80 4.01
CA PRO A 6 -38.87 5.09 2.92
C PRO A 6 -37.91 5.98 2.12
N THR A 7 -38.22 7.27 1.99
CA THR A 7 -37.34 8.25 1.34
C THR A 7 -36.13 8.56 2.20
N GLN A 8 -36.31 8.69 3.53
CA GLN A 8 -35.21 8.90 4.48
C GLN A 8 -34.24 7.72 4.47
N GLU A 9 -34.75 6.49 4.55
CA GLU A 9 -33.94 5.26 4.50
C GLU A 9 -33.14 5.16 3.19
N ARG A 10 -33.72 5.55 2.05
CA ARG A 10 -33.00 5.61 0.76
C ARG A 10 -31.91 6.68 0.74
N MET A 11 -32.17 7.86 1.28
CA MET A 11 -31.18 8.94 1.33
C MET A 11 -30.02 8.59 2.27
N GLU A 12 -30.28 7.90 3.38
CA GLU A 12 -29.24 7.35 4.27
C GLU A 12 -28.35 6.33 3.54
N PHE A 13 -28.95 5.45 2.74
CA PHE A 13 -28.19 4.50 1.91
C PHE A 13 -27.28 5.20 0.90
N ILE A 14 -27.81 6.22 0.21
CA ILE A 14 -27.04 7.00 -0.76
C ILE A 14 -25.87 7.73 -0.08
N ALA A 15 -26.12 8.32 1.09
CA ALA A 15 -25.07 9.00 1.87
C ALA A 15 -23.96 8.01 2.27
N ALA A 16 -24.33 6.83 2.77
CA ALA A 16 -23.38 5.77 3.13
C ALA A 16 -22.56 5.30 1.91
N GLY A 17 -23.18 5.19 0.73
CA GLY A 17 -22.50 4.87 -0.52
C GLY A 17 -21.44 5.93 -0.90
N GLY A 18 -21.78 7.20 -0.76
CA GLY A 18 -20.84 8.31 -0.99
C GLY A 18 -19.66 8.31 -0.03
N GLU A 19 -19.91 8.05 1.26
CA GLU A 19 -18.87 7.92 2.28
C GLU A 19 -17.93 6.75 2.00
N GLN A 20 -18.47 5.61 1.57
CA GLN A 20 -17.67 4.44 1.22
C GLN A 20 -16.74 4.74 0.03
N ILE A 21 -17.25 5.37 -1.03
CA ILE A 21 -16.44 5.77 -2.19
C ILE A 21 -15.31 6.71 -1.74
N ALA A 22 -15.61 7.71 -0.91
CA ALA A 22 -14.62 8.64 -0.39
C ALA A 22 -13.53 7.94 0.45
N ALA A 23 -13.92 7.02 1.33
CA ALA A 23 -12.99 6.24 2.14
C ALA A 23 -12.04 5.41 1.28
N ARG A 24 -12.57 4.71 0.26
CA ARG A 24 -11.77 3.89 -0.65
C ARG A 24 -10.79 4.70 -1.50
N ILE A 25 -11.17 5.91 -1.93
CA ILE A 25 -10.24 6.85 -2.57
C ILE A 25 -9.11 7.22 -1.59
N GLY A 26 -9.45 7.49 -0.32
CA GLY A 26 -8.48 7.74 0.75
C GLY A 26 -7.52 6.57 0.93
N HIS A 27 -8.02 5.33 0.92
CA HIS A 27 -7.17 4.14 0.97
C HIS A 27 -6.20 4.08 -0.22
N GLY A 28 -6.69 4.32 -1.45
CA GLY A 28 -5.84 4.37 -2.63
C GLY A 28 -4.70 5.40 -2.51
N TYR A 29 -4.97 6.56 -1.91
CA TYR A 29 -3.93 7.56 -1.63
C TYR A 29 -2.89 7.05 -0.62
N VAL A 30 -3.33 6.42 0.47
CA VAL A 30 -2.42 5.83 1.46
C VAL A 30 -1.52 4.79 0.80
N TYR A 31 -2.08 3.84 0.04
CA TYR A 31 -1.28 2.84 -0.67
C TYR A 31 -0.26 3.45 -1.63
N ARG A 32 -0.68 4.44 -2.44
CA ARG A 32 0.18 5.11 -3.42
C ARG A 32 1.36 5.83 -2.76
N THR A 33 1.20 6.34 -1.55
CA THR A 33 2.23 7.12 -0.87
C THR A 33 3.08 6.28 0.10
N THR A 34 2.50 5.27 0.73
CA THR A 34 3.16 4.41 1.73
C THR A 34 4.01 3.32 1.09
N VAL A 35 3.47 2.55 0.14
CA VAL A 35 4.18 1.36 -0.36
C VAL A 35 5.52 1.69 -1.05
N PRO A 36 5.68 2.81 -1.80
CA PRO A 36 6.99 3.20 -2.33
C PRO A 36 8.05 3.56 -1.26
N GLN A 37 7.65 3.78 -0.01
CA GLN A 37 8.56 4.06 1.10
C GLN A 37 9.06 2.78 1.79
N LEU A 38 8.46 1.63 1.48
CA LEU A 38 8.87 0.36 2.07
C LEU A 38 10.28 -0.01 1.68
N MET A 39 10.99 -0.59 2.65
CA MET A 39 12.37 -1.01 2.52
C MET A 39 13.27 0.15 2.06
N ALA A 40 12.97 1.41 2.38
CA ALA A 40 13.81 2.54 1.99
C ALA A 40 15.19 2.43 2.65
N THR A 41 16.23 2.17 1.87
CA THR A 41 17.58 1.97 2.39
C THR A 41 18.41 3.25 2.34
N PRO A 42 19.43 3.39 3.21
CA PRO A 42 20.56 4.26 2.89
C PRO A 42 21.24 3.81 1.58
N LEU A 43 22.20 4.60 1.09
CA LEU A 43 23.04 4.19 -0.03
C LEU A 43 23.73 2.87 0.32
N LEU A 44 23.52 1.83 -0.51
CA LEU A 44 24.07 0.50 -0.30
C LEU A 44 25.48 0.41 -0.91
N PRO A 45 26.54 0.28 -0.10
CA PRO A 45 27.89 0.15 -0.62
C PRO A 45 28.15 -1.25 -1.20
N ALA A 46 28.90 -1.33 -2.30
CA ALA A 46 29.34 -2.61 -2.88
C ALA A 46 30.48 -3.28 -2.10
N SER A 47 31.16 -2.52 -1.23
CA SER A 47 32.26 -2.98 -0.38
C SER A 47 32.43 -2.02 0.78
N ILE A 48 32.84 -2.52 1.95
CA ILE A 48 33.18 -1.70 3.12
C ILE A 48 34.56 -2.15 3.63
N GLY A 49 35.45 -1.18 3.87
CA GLY A 49 36.81 -1.43 4.36
C GLY A 49 36.99 -1.32 5.88
N ASP A 50 35.97 -0.83 6.61
CA ASP A 50 36.04 -0.61 8.07
C ASP A 50 34.79 -1.16 8.77
N SER A 51 35.02 -1.88 9.88
CA SER A 51 33.96 -2.46 10.71
C SER A 51 33.04 -1.41 11.34
N ALA A 52 33.54 -0.20 11.61
CA ALA A 52 32.70 0.89 12.13
C ALA A 52 31.58 1.26 11.14
N ALA A 53 31.88 1.34 9.84
CA ALA A 53 30.90 1.63 8.80
C ALA A 53 29.87 0.51 8.61
N ILE A 54 30.26 -0.76 8.84
CA ILE A 54 29.31 -1.89 8.83
C ILE A 54 28.28 -1.76 9.97
N ASN A 55 28.71 -1.33 11.15
CA ASN A 55 27.81 -1.16 12.29
C ASN A 55 26.81 -0.01 12.08
N GLU A 56 27.27 1.13 11.55
CA GLU A 56 26.40 2.26 11.20
C GLU A 56 25.37 1.85 10.14
N LEU A 57 25.80 1.14 9.10
CA LEU A 57 24.90 0.63 8.07
C LEU A 57 23.89 -0.37 8.64
N SER A 58 24.32 -1.27 9.52
CA SER A 58 23.44 -2.23 10.19
C SER A 58 22.35 -1.53 11.00
N LEU A 59 22.68 -0.45 11.70
CA LEU A 59 21.69 0.32 12.46
C LEU A 59 20.70 1.04 11.53
N ALA A 60 21.19 1.64 10.44
CA ALA A 60 20.33 2.31 9.47
C ALA A 60 19.37 1.32 8.77
N LEU A 61 19.84 0.12 8.43
CA LEU A 61 19.00 -0.93 7.85
C LEU A 61 17.96 -1.45 8.86
N ALA A 62 18.34 -1.62 10.13
CA ALA A 62 17.40 -2.02 11.18
C ALA A 62 16.31 -0.96 11.41
N SER A 63 16.65 0.33 11.37
CA SER A 63 15.67 1.43 11.43
C SER A 63 14.72 1.38 10.23
N SER A 64 15.27 1.21 9.03
CA SER A 64 14.48 1.06 7.79
C SER A 64 13.51 -0.12 7.85
N LEU A 65 13.93 -1.25 8.42
CA LEU A 65 13.05 -2.41 8.65
C LEU A 65 11.92 -2.07 9.62
N ALA A 66 12.23 -1.46 10.76
CA ALA A 66 11.23 -1.07 11.75
C ALA A 66 10.18 -0.12 11.14
N ASP A 67 10.63 0.90 10.41
CA ASP A 67 9.75 1.83 9.69
C ASP A 67 8.87 1.07 8.68
N SER A 68 9.44 0.10 7.95
CA SER A 68 8.70 -0.68 6.96
C SER A 68 7.62 -1.58 7.60
N VAL A 69 7.92 -2.18 8.75
CA VAL A 69 6.94 -2.97 9.53
C VAL A 69 5.78 -2.09 9.98
N ASP A 70 6.07 -0.92 10.53
CA ASP A 70 5.05 0.03 10.97
C ASP A 70 4.18 0.53 9.80
N LEU A 71 4.81 0.82 8.65
CA LEU A 71 4.10 1.24 7.44
C LEU A 71 3.18 0.14 6.91
N VAL A 72 3.61 -1.13 6.88
CA VAL A 72 2.76 -2.26 6.47
C VAL A 72 1.59 -2.45 7.44
N ALA A 73 1.85 -2.36 8.75
CA ALA A 73 0.80 -2.49 9.76
C ALA A 73 -0.25 -1.37 9.68
N ALA A 74 0.13 -0.19 9.20
CA ALA A 74 -0.75 0.95 9.01
C ALA A 74 -1.56 0.93 7.70
N LEU A 75 -1.32 -0.03 6.79
CA LEU A 75 -2.04 -0.09 5.52
C LEU A 75 -3.54 -0.39 5.74
N PRO A 76 -4.46 0.41 5.17
CA PRO A 76 -5.88 0.27 5.41
C PRO A 76 -6.49 -0.94 4.69
N ALA A 77 -7.46 -1.60 5.32
CA ALA A 77 -8.17 -2.73 4.72
C ALA A 77 -9.03 -2.28 3.52
N ASP A 78 -8.76 -2.81 2.33
CA ASP A 78 -9.58 -2.62 1.13
C ASP A 78 -9.36 -3.80 0.18
N PRO A 79 -10.43 -4.46 -0.32
CA PRO A 79 -10.33 -5.62 -1.20
C PRO A 79 -9.48 -5.40 -2.45
N ALA A 80 -9.45 -4.17 -2.99
CA ALA A 80 -8.65 -3.86 -4.18
C ALA A 80 -7.14 -3.98 -3.93
N PHE A 81 -6.71 -3.98 -2.66
CA PHE A 81 -5.31 -3.99 -2.26
C PHE A 81 -4.89 -5.20 -1.44
N ASP A 82 -5.75 -6.21 -1.26
CA ASP A 82 -5.42 -7.37 -0.41
C ASP A 82 -4.15 -8.09 -0.89
N SER A 83 -4.03 -8.32 -2.19
CA SER A 83 -2.80 -8.88 -2.81
C SER A 83 -1.57 -7.99 -2.58
N THR A 84 -1.73 -6.67 -2.69
CA THR A 84 -0.63 -5.72 -2.43
C THR A 84 -0.21 -5.73 -0.96
N ARG A 85 -1.17 -5.82 -0.02
CA ARG A 85 -0.89 -5.89 1.42
C ARG A 85 -0.16 -7.18 1.79
N GLU A 86 -0.62 -8.31 1.27
CA GLU A 86 0.02 -9.61 1.48
C GLU A 86 1.46 -9.60 0.94
N GLN A 87 1.64 -9.12 -0.29
CA GLN A 87 2.98 -9.04 -0.88
C GLN A 87 3.88 -8.04 -0.14
N ALA A 88 3.36 -6.91 0.32
CA ALA A 88 4.12 -5.95 1.12
C ALA A 88 4.61 -6.58 2.43
N GLY A 89 3.75 -7.35 3.11
CA GLY A 89 4.15 -8.12 4.29
C GLY A 89 5.27 -9.11 3.97
N ALA A 90 5.08 -9.95 2.96
CA ALA A 90 6.08 -10.95 2.55
C ALA A 90 7.41 -10.31 2.11
N ALA A 91 7.37 -9.16 1.44
CA ALA A 91 8.57 -8.43 1.04
C ALA A 91 9.33 -7.87 2.25
N VAL A 92 8.62 -7.36 3.26
CA VAL A 92 9.24 -6.88 4.51
C VAL A 92 9.83 -8.03 5.32
N GLU A 93 9.16 -9.18 5.39
CA GLU A 93 9.71 -10.40 6.00
C GLU A 93 10.99 -10.85 5.26
N ARG A 94 10.97 -10.87 3.93
CA ARG A 94 12.18 -11.17 3.13
C ARG A 94 13.28 -10.13 3.35
N TYR A 95 12.92 -8.86 3.52
CA TYR A 95 13.89 -7.78 3.77
C TYR A 95 14.63 -7.94 5.09
N GLU A 96 13.98 -8.46 6.14
CA GLU A 96 14.63 -8.79 7.41
C GLU A 96 15.76 -9.81 7.20
N GLU A 97 15.48 -10.91 6.51
CA GLU A 97 16.47 -11.93 6.17
C GLU A 97 17.57 -11.35 5.27
N TRP A 98 17.17 -10.57 4.27
CA TRP A 98 18.07 -9.93 3.31
C TRP A 98 19.11 -9.04 4.00
N ILE A 99 18.74 -8.29 5.05
CA ILE A 99 19.67 -7.43 5.80
C ILE A 99 20.81 -8.27 6.38
N VAL A 100 20.48 -9.41 6.98
CA VAL A 100 21.46 -10.31 7.62
C VAL A 100 22.43 -10.85 6.57
N ASP A 101 21.89 -11.36 5.46
CA ASP A 101 22.66 -11.97 4.39
C ASP A 101 23.58 -10.95 3.69
N TYR A 102 23.04 -9.75 3.41
CA TYR A 102 23.77 -8.66 2.80
C TYR A 102 24.94 -8.18 3.67
N LEU A 103 24.70 -7.99 4.98
CA LEU A 103 25.76 -7.59 5.91
C LEU A 103 26.82 -8.68 6.08
N ALA A 104 26.43 -9.95 6.03
CA ALA A 104 27.37 -11.07 6.04
C ALA A 104 28.25 -11.08 4.78
N ALA A 105 27.65 -10.92 3.59
CA ALA A 105 28.39 -10.84 2.33
C ALA A 105 29.36 -9.65 2.31
N LEU A 106 28.94 -8.49 2.83
CA LEU A 106 29.80 -7.31 2.99
C LEU A 106 31.01 -7.59 3.88
N ARG A 107 30.81 -8.23 5.04
CA ARG A 107 31.90 -8.59 5.97
C ARG A 107 32.90 -9.57 5.34
N ASN A 108 32.41 -10.47 4.49
CA ASN A 108 33.24 -11.45 3.79
C ASN A 108 33.96 -10.85 2.56
N GLY A 109 33.61 -9.63 2.15
CA GLY A 109 34.17 -8.99 0.97
C GLY A 109 33.69 -9.64 -0.35
N ASP A 110 32.58 -10.36 -0.34
CA ASP A 110 32.03 -11.01 -1.53
C ASP A 110 31.22 -10.00 -2.37
N ALA A 111 31.93 -9.29 -3.24
CA ALA A 111 31.32 -8.26 -4.08
C ALA A 111 30.24 -8.81 -5.05
N GLU A 112 30.37 -10.05 -5.50
CA GLU A 112 29.38 -10.66 -6.41
C GLU A 112 28.07 -10.91 -5.66
N GLN A 113 28.15 -11.49 -4.48
CA GLN A 113 26.99 -11.77 -3.64
C GLN A 113 26.32 -10.48 -3.17
N VAL A 114 27.10 -9.47 -2.76
CA VAL A 114 26.59 -8.13 -2.41
C VAL A 114 25.79 -7.51 -3.56
N GLN A 115 26.31 -7.57 -4.78
CA GLN A 115 25.60 -7.08 -5.97
C GLN A 115 24.34 -7.90 -6.27
N GLY A 116 24.36 -9.21 -6.03
CA GLY A 116 23.18 -10.07 -6.10
C GLY A 116 22.07 -9.57 -5.18
N PHE A 117 22.40 -9.30 -3.92
CA PHE A 117 21.45 -8.78 -2.93
C PHE A 117 20.91 -7.39 -3.28
N ILE A 118 21.74 -6.46 -3.77
CA ILE A 118 21.25 -5.15 -4.20
C ILE A 118 20.21 -5.29 -5.32
N ARG A 119 20.47 -6.13 -6.32
CA ARG A 119 19.51 -6.39 -7.41
C ARG A 119 18.24 -7.07 -6.93
N GLU A 120 18.35 -7.98 -5.98
CA GLU A 120 17.19 -8.64 -5.37
C GLU A 120 16.27 -7.61 -4.69
N LEU A 121 16.85 -6.71 -3.89
CA LEU A 121 16.08 -5.67 -3.21
C LEU A 121 15.40 -4.73 -4.20
N ASP A 122 16.11 -4.32 -5.25
CA ASP A 122 15.53 -3.49 -6.32
C ASP A 122 14.38 -4.22 -7.04
N ALA A 123 14.50 -5.53 -7.27
CA ALA A 123 13.45 -6.34 -7.85
C ALA A 123 12.21 -6.44 -6.95
N LEU A 124 12.40 -6.62 -5.63
CA LEU A 124 11.30 -6.61 -4.65
C LEU A 124 10.54 -5.29 -4.66
N ARG A 125 11.27 -4.16 -4.67
CA ARG A 125 10.66 -2.82 -4.75
C ARG A 125 9.90 -2.60 -6.06
N ALA A 126 10.47 -3.02 -7.19
CA ALA A 126 9.83 -2.91 -8.50
C ALA A 126 8.55 -3.76 -8.61
N ASP A 127 8.55 -4.98 -8.05
CA ASP A 127 7.35 -5.83 -8.00
C ASP A 127 6.23 -5.17 -7.19
N LEU A 128 6.56 -4.57 -6.04
CA LEU A 128 5.58 -3.80 -5.25
C LEU A 128 5.07 -2.57 -6.01
N GLU A 129 5.94 -1.82 -6.68
CA GLU A 129 5.53 -0.65 -7.47
C GLU A 129 4.52 -1.03 -8.57
N GLN A 130 4.79 -2.12 -9.28
CA GLN A 130 3.89 -2.64 -10.30
C GLN A 130 2.54 -3.06 -9.69
N ARG A 131 2.56 -3.77 -8.56
CA ARG A 131 1.33 -4.26 -7.90
C ARG A 131 0.44 -3.14 -7.37
N ILE A 132 1.01 -2.09 -6.81
CA ILE A 132 0.23 -0.91 -6.41
C ILE A 132 -0.44 -0.30 -7.64
N THR A 133 0.29 -0.21 -8.76
CA THR A 133 -0.24 0.33 -10.02
C THR A 133 -1.44 -0.51 -10.49
N ASP A 134 -1.31 -1.83 -10.48
CA ASP A 134 -2.40 -2.75 -10.85
C ASP A 134 -3.59 -2.63 -9.90
N SER A 135 -3.34 -2.56 -8.59
CA SER A 135 -4.38 -2.42 -7.55
C SER A 135 -5.12 -1.09 -7.67
N LEU A 136 -4.41 0.00 -7.99
CA LEU A 136 -5.02 1.31 -8.25
C LEU A 136 -5.91 1.30 -9.49
N LEU A 137 -5.57 0.53 -10.52
CA LEU A 137 -6.42 0.36 -11.69
C LEU A 137 -7.69 -0.42 -11.36
N VAL A 138 -7.59 -1.49 -10.56
CA VAL A 138 -8.75 -2.24 -10.05
C VAL A 138 -9.64 -1.33 -9.20
N LEU A 139 -9.07 -0.62 -8.23
CA LEU A 139 -9.79 0.34 -7.39
C LEU A 139 -10.54 1.35 -8.26
N ARG A 140 -9.87 1.95 -9.25
CA ARG A 140 -10.50 2.93 -10.14
C ARG A 140 -11.70 2.34 -10.87
N SER A 141 -11.55 1.16 -11.47
CA SER A 141 -12.64 0.50 -12.19
C SER A 141 -13.84 0.21 -11.29
N ASP A 142 -13.59 -0.21 -10.05
CA ASP A 142 -14.64 -0.45 -9.06
C ASP A 142 -15.35 0.85 -8.66
N LEU A 143 -14.59 1.91 -8.40
CA LEU A 143 -15.13 3.22 -8.01
C LEU A 143 -15.95 3.83 -9.14
N ASP A 144 -15.47 3.76 -10.38
CA ASP A 144 -16.21 4.25 -11.55
C ASP A 144 -17.60 3.59 -11.64
N ARG A 145 -17.66 2.27 -11.42
CA ARG A 145 -18.94 1.54 -11.37
C ARG A 145 -19.82 1.98 -10.20
N GLN A 146 -19.25 2.07 -8.99
CA GLN A 146 -20.00 2.47 -7.78
C GLN A 146 -20.58 3.89 -7.91
N ILE A 147 -19.84 4.82 -8.50
CA ILE A 147 -20.30 6.19 -8.74
C ILE A 147 -21.49 6.21 -9.71
N ILE A 148 -21.44 5.43 -10.80
CA ILE A 148 -22.53 5.33 -11.77
C ILE A 148 -23.78 4.73 -11.11
N ASP A 149 -23.62 3.63 -10.36
CA ASP A 149 -24.73 2.96 -9.67
C ASP A 149 -25.38 3.92 -8.65
N LEU A 150 -24.56 4.62 -7.84
CA LEU A 150 -25.04 5.59 -6.86
C LEU A 150 -25.75 6.79 -7.50
N ALA A 151 -25.28 7.27 -8.65
CA ALA A 151 -25.93 8.34 -9.39
C ALA A 151 -27.32 7.91 -9.88
N ALA A 152 -27.45 6.71 -10.44
CA ALA A 152 -28.73 6.17 -10.89
C ALA A 152 -29.72 5.98 -9.73
N GLU A 153 -29.23 5.52 -8.57
CA GLU A 153 -30.03 5.42 -7.35
C GLU A 153 -30.50 6.80 -6.85
N THR A 154 -29.61 7.80 -6.91
CA THR A 154 -29.92 9.18 -6.54
C THR A 154 -31.00 9.77 -7.44
N GLU A 155 -30.90 9.58 -8.76
CA GLU A 155 -31.92 10.00 -9.71
C GLU A 155 -33.28 9.34 -9.44
N THR A 156 -33.26 8.03 -9.16
CA THR A 156 -34.47 7.27 -8.80
C THR A 156 -35.10 7.79 -7.50
N ALA A 157 -34.28 8.10 -6.50
CA ALA A 157 -34.73 8.67 -5.24
C ALA A 157 -35.40 10.04 -5.44
N ILE A 158 -34.76 10.93 -6.22
CA ILE A 158 -35.31 12.25 -6.56
C ILE A 158 -36.64 12.14 -7.31
N ALA A 159 -36.72 11.25 -8.32
CA ALA A 159 -37.94 11.05 -9.10
C ALA A 159 -39.11 10.49 -8.26
N SER A 160 -38.82 9.81 -7.15
CA SER A 160 -39.83 9.28 -6.22
C SER A 160 -40.35 10.30 -5.20
N LEU A 161 -39.79 11.52 -5.18
CA LEU A 161 -40.29 12.58 -4.31
C LEU A 161 -41.66 13.09 -4.81
N PRO A 162 -42.64 13.30 -3.91
CA PRO A 162 -43.94 13.83 -4.31
C PRO A 162 -43.77 15.23 -4.92
N SER A 163 -44.41 15.46 -6.07
CA SER A 163 -44.49 16.78 -6.69
C SER A 163 -45.25 17.70 -5.74
N SER A 164 -44.60 18.75 -5.25
CA SER A 164 -45.21 19.82 -4.45
C SER A 164 -46.16 20.67 -5.29
#